data_AF-A0A9E5WG05-F1
#
_entry.id   AF-A0A9E5WG05-F1
#
_cell.length_a   1.000
_cell.length_b   1.000
_cell.length_c   1.000
_cell.angle_alpha   90.00
_cell.angle_beta   90.00
_cell.angle_gamma   90.00
#
_symmetry.space_group_name_H-M   'P 1'
#
loop_
_entity.id
_entity.type
_entity.pdbx_description
1 polymer ?
#
loop_
_entity_poly.entity_id
_entity_poly.type
_entity_poly.pdbx_seq_one_letter_code
_entity_poly.pdbx_strand_id
1 'polypeptide(L)'
;MSRARPEPVEVVKGRRDRALSALVNGVPYIKFMGIKFDRRGDELTAVMPFDEKLIGNPMLPALHGGATAAFLEVTAVIVLSWQIAWEQMENGHRSVDAWDASHLPRVPKTIDFST
;
A
#
# COMPACT_ATOMS: atom_id res chain seq x y z
N MET A 1 -30.83 -14.43 17.80
CA MET A 1 -29.87 -14.56 16.68
C MET A 1 -28.51 -14.88 17.27
N SER A 2 -27.93 -16.06 16.99
CA SER A 2 -26.61 -16.44 17.54
C SER A 2 -25.52 -15.70 16.78
N ARG A 3 -24.72 -14.88 17.48
CA ARG A 3 -23.55 -14.21 16.92
C ARG A 3 -22.55 -15.28 16.48
N ALA A 4 -22.16 -15.27 15.21
CA ALA A 4 -21.17 -16.20 14.67
C ALA A 4 -19.88 -16.11 15.49
N ARG A 5 -19.23 -17.25 15.75
CA ARG A 5 -18.00 -17.31 16.53
C ARG A 5 -16.93 -16.47 15.81
N PRO A 6 -16.29 -15.49 16.49
CA PRO A 6 -15.27 -14.67 15.85
C PRO A 6 -14.14 -15.57 15.33
N GLU A 7 -13.70 -15.31 14.10
CA GLU A 7 -12.60 -16.03 13.47
C GLU A 7 -11.31 -15.90 14.30
N PRO A 8 -10.41 -16.91 14.27
CA PRO A 8 -9.11 -16.81 14.94
C PRO A 8 -8.30 -15.61 14.43
N VAL A 9 -7.73 -14.82 15.35
CA VAL A 9 -6.99 -13.58 15.04
C VAL A 9 -5.83 -13.80 14.06
N GLU A 10 -5.20 -14.96 14.08
CA GLU A 10 -4.11 -15.32 13.17
C GLU A 10 -4.55 -15.40 11.71
N VAL A 11 -5.77 -15.92 11.45
CA VAL A 11 -6.34 -16.03 10.11
C VAL A 11 -6.65 -14.64 9.55
N VAL A 12 -7.18 -13.75 10.40
CA VAL A 12 -7.47 -12.35 10.05
C VAL A 12 -6.18 -11.59 9.74
N LYS A 13 -5.12 -11.76 10.55
CA LYS A 13 -3.80 -11.15 10.30
C LYS A 13 -3.19 -11.65 8.99
N GLY A 14 -3.20 -12.96 8.74
CA GLY A 14 -2.61 -13.54 7.52
C GLY A 14 -3.35 -13.13 6.24
N ARG A 15 -4.65 -12.85 6.31
CA ARG A 15 -5.43 -12.31 5.17
C ARG A 15 -5.03 -10.86 4.86
N ARG A 16 -4.91 -10.04 5.91
CA ARG A 16 -4.50 -8.64 5.84
C ARG A 16 -3.09 -8.48 5.25
N ASP A 17 -2.15 -9.31 5.70
CA ASP A 17 -0.77 -9.26 5.18
C ASP A 17 -0.67 -9.69 3.71
N ARG A 18 -1.47 -10.67 3.28
CA ARG A 18 -1.55 -11.05 1.87
C ARG A 18 -2.15 -9.94 1.00
N ALA A 19 -3.22 -9.31 1.45
CA ALA A 19 -3.86 -8.21 0.73
C ALA A 19 -2.89 -7.01 0.57
N LEU A 20 -2.18 -6.63 1.64
CA LEU A 20 -1.16 -5.59 1.57
C LEU A 20 -0.01 -5.99 0.62
N SER A 21 0.46 -7.23 0.73
CA SER A 21 1.51 -7.75 -0.15
C SER A 21 1.09 -7.73 -1.63
N ALA A 22 -0.15 -8.08 -1.94
CA ALA A 22 -0.68 -8.00 -3.30
C ALA A 22 -0.72 -6.55 -3.82
N LEU A 23 -1.20 -5.60 -3.01
CA LEU A 23 -1.21 -4.17 -3.32
C LEU A 23 0.19 -3.63 -3.61
N VAL A 24 1.15 -3.92 -2.73
CA VAL A 24 2.53 -3.41 -2.82
C VAL A 24 3.28 -4.05 -3.99
N ASN A 25 3.15 -5.37 -4.19
CA ASN A 25 3.83 -6.06 -5.29
C ASN A 25 3.20 -5.77 -6.66
N GLY A 26 1.95 -5.30 -6.69
CA GLY A 26 1.25 -4.87 -7.91
C GLY A 26 1.84 -3.61 -8.54
N VAL A 27 2.70 -2.86 -7.84
CA VAL A 27 3.33 -1.64 -8.35
C VAL A 27 4.85 -1.86 -8.45
N PRO A 28 5.39 -2.25 -9.62
CA PRO A 28 6.82 -2.54 -9.79
C PRO A 28 7.75 -1.40 -9.37
N TYR A 29 7.25 -0.17 -9.48
CA TYR A 29 8.00 1.03 -9.13
C TYR A 29 8.31 1.14 -7.62
N ILE A 30 7.46 0.58 -6.74
CA ILE A 30 7.74 0.47 -5.30
C ILE A 30 9.03 -0.31 -5.09
N LYS A 31 9.17 -1.46 -5.74
CA LYS A 31 10.35 -2.32 -5.65
C LYS A 31 11.59 -1.60 -6.18
N PHE A 32 11.46 -0.89 -7.31
CA PHE A 32 12.56 -0.11 -7.89
C PHE A 32 13.07 0.95 -6.89
N MET A 33 12.17 1.73 -6.28
CA MET A 33 12.54 2.76 -5.31
C MET A 33 12.90 2.20 -3.93
N GLY A 34 12.68 0.91 -3.67
CA GLY A 34 12.97 0.27 -2.40
C GLY A 34 12.01 0.65 -1.27
N ILE A 35 10.81 1.15 -1.60
CA ILE A 35 9.81 1.52 -0.60
C ILE A 35 9.33 0.28 0.16
N LYS A 36 9.20 0.41 1.47
CA LYS A 36 8.62 -0.57 2.38
C LYS A 36 7.40 0.00 3.08
N PHE A 37 6.48 -0.86 3.48
CA PHE A 37 5.30 -0.49 4.25
C PHE A 37 5.27 -1.28 5.55
N ASP A 38 5.35 -0.56 6.67
CA ASP A 38 5.19 -1.12 8.00
C ASP A 38 3.72 -0.98 8.41
N ARG A 39 3.06 -2.10 8.70
CA ARG A 39 1.64 -2.14 9.06
C ARG A 39 1.45 -2.24 10.57
N ARG A 40 0.64 -1.34 11.14
CA ARG A 40 0.23 -1.36 12.54
C ARG A 40 -1.30 -1.26 12.63
N GLY A 41 -1.96 -2.42 12.54
CA GLY A 41 -3.43 -2.45 12.46
C GLY A 41 -3.91 -1.97 11.09
N ASP A 42 -4.70 -0.90 11.10
CA ASP A 42 -5.21 -0.15 9.94
C ASP A 42 -4.27 0.97 9.48
N GLU A 43 -3.29 1.36 10.31
CA GLU A 43 -2.26 2.32 9.96
C GLU A 43 -1.12 1.69 9.13
N LEU A 44 -0.64 2.43 8.13
CA LEU A 44 0.53 2.10 7.32
C LEU A 44 1.56 3.23 7.39
N THR A 45 2.82 2.87 7.62
CA THR A 45 3.97 3.77 7.51
C THR A 45 4.78 3.38 6.28
N ALA A 46 4.92 4.29 5.32
CA ALA A 46 5.82 4.10 4.19
C ALA A 46 7.25 4.54 4.55
N VAL A 47 8.23 3.72 4.19
CA VAL A 47 9.65 3.98 4.41
C VAL A 47 10.38 3.86 3.09
N MET A 48 11.06 4.93 2.67
CA MET A 48 12.00 4.91 1.54
C MET A 48 13.42 4.98 2.10
N PRO A 49 14.15 3.85 2.17
CA PRO A 49 15.55 3.85 2.58
C PRO A 49 16.38 4.72 1.64
N PHE A 50 17.46 5.30 2.18
CA PHE A 50 18.46 5.96 1.35
C PHE A 50 19.02 4.97 0.31
N ASP A 51 19.18 5.45 -0.92
CA ASP A 51 19.83 4.76 -2.02
C ASP A 51 20.43 5.83 -2.93
N GLU A 52 21.69 5.65 -3.35
CA GLU A 52 22.42 6.64 -4.17
C GLU A 52 21.69 6.99 -5.46
N LYS A 53 20.94 6.04 -6.03
CA LYS A 53 20.16 6.28 -7.26
C LYS A 53 19.03 7.30 -7.08
N LEU A 54 18.66 7.63 -5.85
CA LEU A 54 17.62 8.60 -5.51
C LEU A 54 18.17 10.03 -5.37
N ILE A 55 19.49 10.21 -5.45
CA ILE A 55 20.15 11.50 -5.32
C ILE A 55 20.15 12.23 -6.65
N GLY A 56 19.53 13.41 -6.68
CA GLY A 56 19.48 14.27 -7.87
C GLY A 56 20.65 15.22 -7.96
N ASN A 57 21.17 15.70 -6.82
CA ASN A 57 22.36 16.55 -6.76
C ASN A 57 23.47 15.86 -5.95
N PRO A 58 24.48 15.25 -6.61
CA PRO A 58 25.58 14.55 -5.94
C PRO A 58 26.48 15.45 -5.10
N MET A 59 26.54 16.76 -5.38
CA MET A 59 27.40 17.70 -4.65
C MET A 59 26.78 18.19 -3.34
N LEU A 60 25.45 18.31 -3.29
CA LEU A 60 24.68 18.67 -2.07
C LEU A 60 24.02 17.46 -1.39
N PRO A 61 24.45 16.23 -1.71
CA PRO A 61 23.70 14.97 -1.63
C PRO A 61 22.16 15.09 -1.47
N ALA A 62 21.51 15.87 -2.33
CA ALA A 62 20.09 16.14 -2.22
C ALA A 62 19.25 15.08 -2.98
N LEU A 63 18.16 14.63 -2.35
CA LEU A 63 17.18 13.76 -2.99
C LEU A 63 16.60 14.41 -4.25
N HIS A 64 16.44 13.61 -5.30
CA HIS A 64 15.81 14.04 -6.53
C HIS A 64 14.35 14.40 -6.27
N GLY A 65 13.90 15.58 -6.73
CA GLY A 65 12.54 16.06 -6.51
C GLY A 65 11.46 15.08 -7.01
N GLY A 66 11.70 14.44 -8.17
CA GLY A 66 10.81 13.41 -8.70
C GLY A 66 10.74 12.14 -7.83
N ALA A 67 11.83 11.78 -7.13
CA ALA A 67 11.82 10.63 -6.22
C ALA A 67 10.99 10.92 -4.97
N THR A 68 11.12 12.14 -4.43
CA THR A 68 10.27 12.60 -3.32
C THR A 68 8.80 12.67 -3.72
N ALA A 69 8.49 13.25 -4.88
CA ALA A 69 7.11 13.34 -5.38
C ALA A 69 6.50 11.96 -5.59
N ALA A 70 7.22 11.06 -6.25
CA ALA A 70 6.80 9.68 -6.45
C ALA A 70 6.60 8.93 -5.14
N PHE A 71 7.50 9.10 -4.16
CA PHE A 71 7.37 8.47 -2.85
C PHE A 71 6.06 8.89 -2.16
N LEU A 72 5.74 10.19 -2.19
CA LEU A 72 4.51 10.71 -1.59
C LEU A 72 3.26 10.21 -2.34
N GLU A 73 3.29 10.17 -3.67
CA GLU A 73 2.18 9.66 -4.48
C GLU A 73 1.91 8.17 -4.20
N VAL A 74 2.95 7.35 -4.29
CA VAL A 74 2.86 5.92 -4.00
C VAL A 74 2.35 5.67 -2.58
N THR A 75 2.87 6.43 -1.61
CA THR A 75 2.41 6.36 -0.22
C THR A 75 0.91 6.64 -0.13
N ALA A 76 0.43 7.73 -0.73
CA ALA A 76 -0.97 8.11 -0.70
C ALA A 76 -1.86 7.05 -1.36
N VAL A 77 -1.49 6.54 -2.55
CA VAL A 77 -2.27 5.54 -3.28
C VAL A 77 -2.37 4.24 -2.48
N ILE A 78 -1.28 3.73 -1.93
CA ILE A 78 -1.28 2.47 -1.17
C ILE A 78 -2.04 2.62 0.14
N VAL A 79 -1.84 3.71 0.89
CA VAL A 79 -2.56 3.97 2.14
C VAL A 79 -4.07 4.07 1.89
N LEU A 80 -4.50 4.85 0.90
CA LEU A 80 -5.92 4.99 0.59
C LEU A 80 -6.53 3.67 0.09
N SER A 81 -5.80 2.91 -0.74
CA SER A 81 -6.23 1.58 -1.18
C SER A 81 -6.39 0.63 0.00
N TRP A 82 -5.47 0.70 0.98
CA TRP A 82 -5.52 -0.10 2.19
C TRP A 82 -6.70 0.25 3.09
N GLN A 83 -7.01 1.53 3.27
CA GLN A 83 -8.18 1.95 4.06
C GLN A 83 -9.49 1.47 3.45
N ILE A 84 -9.64 1.59 2.13
CA ILE A 84 -10.81 1.06 1.40
C ILE A 84 -10.89 -0.46 1.54
N ALA A 85 -9.77 -1.16 1.44
CA ALA A 85 -9.69 -2.61 1.64
C ALA A 85 -10.13 -3.02 3.05
N TRP A 86 -9.64 -2.30 4.04
CA TRP A 86 -9.89 -2.55 5.44
C TRP A 86 -11.38 -2.47 5.76
N GLU A 87 -12.03 -1.38 5.34
CA GLU A 87 -13.46 -1.19 5.51
C GLU A 87 -14.27 -2.30 4.83
N GLN A 88 -13.89 -2.73 3.63
CA GLN A 88 -14.55 -3.84 2.94
C GLN A 88 -14.40 -5.16 3.72
N MET A 89 -13.22 -5.46 4.27
CA MET A 89 -12.98 -6.64 5.10
C MET A 89 -13.82 -6.62 6.38
N GLU A 90 -13.89 -5.47 7.08
CA GLU A 90 -14.69 -5.34 8.30
C GLU A 90 -16.18 -5.49 8.04
N ASN A 91 -16.65 -5.03 6.87
CA ASN A 91 -18.04 -5.16 6.44
C ASN A 91 -18.39 -6.57 5.88
N GLY A 92 -17.45 -7.53 5.93
CA GLY A 92 -17.69 -8.92 5.54
C GLY A 92 -17.70 -9.17 4.02
N HIS A 93 -17.12 -8.27 3.22
CA HIS A 93 -17.02 -8.47 1.78
C HIS A 93 -15.96 -9.52 1.44
N ARG A 94 -16.40 -10.66 0.89
CA ARG A 94 -15.52 -11.76 0.44
C ARG A 94 -14.61 -11.42 -0.75
N SER A 95 -14.81 -10.25 -1.38
CA SER A 95 -14.01 -9.81 -2.54
C SER A 95 -12.53 -9.63 -2.21
N VAL A 96 -12.18 -9.34 -0.95
CA VAL A 96 -10.80 -9.11 -0.52
C VAL A 96 -10.00 -10.41 -0.39
N ASP A 97 -10.69 -11.55 -0.23
CA ASP A 97 -10.06 -12.88 -0.13
C ASP A 97 -9.45 -13.34 -1.46
N ALA A 98 -9.95 -12.77 -2.56
CA ALA A 98 -9.51 -13.05 -3.92
C ALA A 98 -8.36 -12.13 -4.37
N TRP A 99 -7.90 -11.20 -3.54
CA TRP A 99 -6.83 -10.29 -3.95
C TRP A 99 -5.51 -11.03 -4.03
N ASP A 100 -5.02 -11.15 -5.26
CA ASP A 100 -3.72 -11.70 -5.61
C ASP A 100 -3.08 -10.85 -6.70
N ALA A 101 -1.91 -11.26 -7.18
CA ALA A 101 -1.19 -10.55 -8.24
C ALA A 101 -1.97 -10.44 -9.58
N SER A 102 -3.00 -11.28 -9.79
CA SER A 102 -3.85 -11.30 -10.98
C SER A 102 -5.19 -10.58 -10.80
N HIS A 103 -5.65 -10.42 -9.55
CA HIS A 103 -6.91 -9.78 -9.20
C HIS A 103 -6.67 -8.68 -8.16
N LEU A 104 -6.02 -7.60 -8.61
CA LEU A 104 -5.79 -6.43 -7.76
C LEU A 104 -7.09 -5.63 -7.56
N PRO A 105 -7.27 -5.01 -6.38
CA PRO A 105 -8.35 -4.05 -6.18
C PRO A 105 -8.23 -2.87 -7.13
N ARG A 106 -9.38 -2.23 -7.39
CA ARG A 106 -9.37 -0.90 -8.02
C ARG A 106 -8.68 0.06 -7.06
N VAL A 107 -7.52 0.56 -7.48
CA VAL A 107 -6.80 1.60 -6.77
C VAL A 107 -7.44 2.97 -7.07
N PRO A 108 -7.37 3.92 -6.12
CA PRO A 108 -7.70 5.32 -6.38
C PRO A 108 -6.87 5.83 -7.56
N LYS A 109 -7.52 6.61 -8.43
CA LYS A 109 -6.82 7.29 -9.53
C LYS A 109 -6.47 8.70 -9.10
N THR A 110 -5.30 9.17 -9.49
CA THR A 110 -4.92 10.58 -9.36
C THR A 110 -5.93 11.43 -10.13
N ILE A 111 -6.49 12.44 -9.47
CA ILE A 111 -7.36 13.43 -10.09
C ILE A 111 -6.48 14.62 -10.47
N ASP A 112 -6.45 14.95 -11.75
CA ASP A 112 -5.82 16.16 -12.26
C ASP A 112 -6.87 17.27 -12.36
N PHE A 113 -6.52 18.45 -11.85
CA PHE A 113 -7.36 19.65 -11.93
C PHE A 113 -6.90 20.62 -13.03
N SER A 114 -5.83 20.29 -13.75
CA SER A 114 -5.40 21.04 -14.93
C SER A 114 -6.34 20.75 -16.09
N THR A 115 -7.08 21.78 -16.49
CA THR A 115 -7.94 21.84 -17.67
C THR A 115 -7.16 22.20 -18.92
#